data_AF-A0A7C3RF50-F1
#
_entry.id   AF-A0A7C3RF50-F1
#
_cell.length_a   1.000
_cell.length_b   1.000
_cell.length_c   1.000
_cell.angle_alpha   90.00
_cell.angle_beta   90.00
_cell.angle_gamma   90.00
#
_symmetry.space_group_name_H-M   'P 1'
#
loop_
_entity.id
_entity.type
_entity.pdbx_description
1 polymer ?
#
loop_
_entity_poly.entity_id
_entity_poly.type
_entity_poly.pdbx_seq_one_letter_code
_entity_poly.pdbx_strand_id
1 'polypeptide(L)'
;MKELLQTLVELQALELGEVKIKNAEVTIARLRKKIPPQVLGHYDRLMARGKKGIVPVRNQTCTGCHLRLPIAVVMTLVHGTDLQLCDSCGRYLYLPEDALAEFLSQSAQAKTKDKPEKKKPSGSPD
;
A
#
# COMPACT_ATOMS: atom_id res chain seq x y z
N MET A 1 -11.95 -4.43 5.25
CA MET A 1 -10.47 -4.59 5.24
C MET A 1 -9.71 -3.42 5.87
N LYS A 2 -10.18 -2.17 5.75
CA LYS A 2 -9.48 -0.98 6.29
C LYS A 2 -9.15 -1.07 7.79
N GLU A 3 -10.08 -1.58 8.62
CA GLU A 3 -9.86 -1.77 10.06
C GLU A 3 -8.70 -2.72 10.39
N LEU A 4 -8.56 -3.80 9.62
CA LEU A 4 -7.47 -4.76 9.78
C LEU A 4 -6.12 -4.12 9.45
N LEU A 5 -6.05 -3.38 8.33
CA LEU A 5 -4.84 -2.64 7.94
C LEU A 5 -4.46 -1.61 9.01
N GLN A 6 -5.44 -0.87 9.55
CA GLN A 6 -5.19 0.09 10.62
C GLN A 6 -4.67 -0.59 11.88
N THR A 7 -5.23 -1.75 12.25
CA THR A 7 -4.78 -2.54 13.40
C THR A 7 -3.33 -3.00 13.22
N LEU A 8 -2.94 -3.41 12.00
CA LEU A 8 -1.55 -3.78 11.69
C LEU A 8 -0.60 -2.58 11.75
N VAL A 9 -1.01 -1.41 11.25
CA VAL A 9 -0.21 -0.18 11.32
C VAL A 9 0.02 0.24 12.78
N GLU A 10 -1.02 0.22 13.60
CA GLU A 10 -0.93 0.54 15.04
C GLU A 10 -0.04 -0.47 15.78
N LEU A 11 -0.22 -1.76 15.52
CA LEU A 11 0.62 -2.82 16.09
C LEU A 11 2.10 -2.59 15.76
N GLN A 12 2.42 -2.34 14.49
CA GLN A 12 3.79 -2.13 14.04
C GLN A 12 4.42 -0.89 14.67
N ALA A 13 3.69 0.22 14.77
CA ALA A 13 4.20 1.44 15.39
C ALA A 13 4.57 1.23 16.88
N LEU A 14 3.79 0.42 17.60
CA LEU A 14 4.07 0.05 18.99
C LEU A 14 5.26 -0.93 19.10
N GLU A 15 5.30 -1.98 18.27
CA GLU A 15 6.37 -2.98 18.29
C GLU A 15 7.74 -2.40 17.88
N LEU A 16 7.75 -1.40 16.99
CA LEU A 16 8.97 -0.69 16.59
C LEU A 16 9.33 0.48 17.51
N GLY A 17 8.50 0.79 18.51
CA GLY A 17 8.72 1.90 19.43
C GLY A 17 8.61 3.29 18.79
N GLU A 18 8.02 3.40 17.60
CA GLU A 18 7.73 4.67 16.91
C GLU A 18 6.70 5.50 17.71
N VAL A 19 5.80 4.81 18.42
CA VAL A 19 4.83 5.41 19.34
C VAL A 19 4.99 4.80 20.73
N LYS A 20 5.06 5.65 21.77
CA LYS A 20 5.17 5.22 23.17
C LYS A 20 3.88 5.54 23.91
N ILE A 21 3.26 4.53 24.51
CA ILE A 21 2.06 4.66 25.34
C ILE A 21 2.24 3.94 26.67
N LYS A 22 1.43 4.32 27.67
CA LYS A 22 1.31 3.54 28.91
C LYS A 22 0.72 2.16 28.57
N ASN A 23 1.24 1.11 29.20
CA ASN A 23 0.81 -0.28 29.00
C ASN A 23 0.90 -0.76 27.53
N ALA A 24 1.99 -0.42 26.84
CA ALA A 24 2.21 -0.80 25.44
C ALA A 24 2.08 -2.32 25.21
N GLU A 25 2.65 -3.14 26.10
CA GLU A 25 2.59 -4.61 26.01
C GLU A 25 1.15 -5.16 26.05
N VAL A 26 0.31 -4.61 26.93
CA VAL A 26 -1.11 -4.98 27.03
C VAL A 26 -1.85 -4.59 25.76
N THR A 27 -1.54 -3.41 25.22
CA THR A 27 -2.15 -2.94 23.97
C THR A 27 -1.73 -3.80 22.79
N ILE A 28 -0.43 -4.12 22.66
CA ILE A 28 0.11 -5.03 21.65
C ILE A 28 -0.61 -6.37 21.72
N ALA A 29 -0.70 -6.99 22.90
CA ALA A 29 -1.38 -8.28 23.07
C ALA A 29 -2.86 -8.23 22.65
N ARG A 30 -3.55 -7.12 22.94
CA ARG A 30 -4.94 -6.89 22.54
C ARG A 30 -5.08 -6.72 21.02
N LEU A 31 -4.20 -5.96 20.36
CA LEU A 31 -4.23 -5.76 18.92
C LEU A 31 -3.95 -7.07 18.17
N ARG A 32 -2.97 -7.85 18.64
CA ARG A 32 -2.63 -9.16 18.07
C ARG A 32 -3.81 -10.14 18.07
N LYS A 33 -4.66 -10.11 19.12
CA LYS A 33 -5.89 -10.93 19.19
C LYS A 33 -6.97 -10.55 18.17
N LYS A 34 -6.94 -9.32 17.64
CA LYS A 34 -7.91 -8.84 16.63
C LYS A 34 -7.50 -9.20 15.20
N ILE A 35 -6.24 -9.58 14.99
CA ILE A 35 -5.70 -9.88 13.67
C ILE A 35 -5.91 -11.38 13.37
N PRO A 36 -6.45 -11.75 12.19
CA PRO A 36 -6.57 -13.15 11.80
C PRO A 36 -5.21 -13.89 11.87
N PRO A 37 -5.15 -15.12 12.40
CA PRO A 37 -3.89 -15.81 12.65
C PRO A 37 -2.98 -15.95 11.41
N GLN A 38 -3.56 -16.15 10.23
CA GLN A 38 -2.78 -16.25 8.99
C GLN A 38 -2.09 -14.93 8.62
N VAL A 39 -2.78 -13.81 8.83
CA VAL A 39 -2.25 -12.47 8.58
C VAL A 39 -1.15 -12.14 9.59
N LEU A 40 -1.42 -12.42 10.87
CA LEU A 40 -0.46 -12.19 11.94
C LEU A 40 0.81 -13.03 11.74
N GLY A 41 0.66 -14.31 11.38
CA GLY A 41 1.81 -15.18 11.14
C GLY A 41 2.69 -14.73 9.96
N HIS A 42 2.09 -14.16 8.91
CA HIS A 42 2.89 -13.57 7.82
C HIS A 42 3.61 -12.30 8.25
N TYR A 43 2.90 -11.40 8.94
CA TYR A 43 3.44 -10.17 9.52
C TYR A 43 4.63 -10.48 10.45
N ASP A 44 4.48 -11.42 11.37
CA ASP A 44 5.52 -11.81 12.33
C ASP A 44 6.78 -12.37 11.64
N ARG A 45 6.61 -13.14 10.56
CA ARG A 45 7.76 -13.65 9.79
C ARG A 45 8.58 -12.53 9.15
N LEU A 46 7.95 -11.42 8.76
CA LEU A 46 8.65 -10.25 8.26
C LEU A 46 9.37 -9.51 9.40
N MET A 47 8.67 -9.29 10.52
CA MET A 47 9.21 -8.62 11.70
C MET A 47 10.42 -9.37 12.29
N ALA A 48 10.35 -10.70 12.39
CA ALA A 48 11.45 -11.54 12.86
C ALA A 48 12.71 -11.45 11.96
N ARG A 49 12.55 -11.05 10.69
CA ARG A 49 13.66 -10.81 9.75
C ARG A 49 14.15 -9.36 9.78
N GLY A 50 13.73 -8.57 10.77
CA GLY A 50 14.07 -7.15 10.88
C GLY A 50 13.40 -6.26 9.82
N LYS A 51 12.32 -6.74 9.18
CA LYS A 51 11.58 -5.98 8.16
C LYS A 51 10.25 -5.51 8.73
N LYS A 52 9.80 -4.32 8.31
CA LYS A 52 8.40 -3.90 8.51
C LYS A 52 7.45 -4.91 7.87
N GLY A 53 6.39 -5.29 8.58
CA GLY A 53 5.36 -6.22 8.10
C GLY A 53 4.27 -5.55 7.26
N ILE A 54 4.03 -4.25 7.47
CA ILE A 54 3.08 -3.42 6.72
C ILE A 54 3.71 -2.07 6.35
N VAL A 55 3.48 -1.60 5.12
CA VAL A 55 4.09 -0.36 4.60
C VAL A 55 3.11 0.47 3.77
N PRO A 56 3.23 1.82 3.80
CA PRO A 56 2.39 2.67 2.98
C PRO A 56 2.77 2.57 1.51
N VAL A 57 1.78 2.74 0.65
CA VAL A 57 1.98 3.00 -0.78
C VAL A 57 2.01 4.51 -1.00
N ARG A 58 3.03 5.00 -1.70
CA ARG A 58 3.21 6.42 -2.05
C ARG A 58 3.58 6.54 -3.51
N ASN A 59 2.95 7.44 -4.27
CA ASN A 59 3.20 7.59 -5.71
C ASN A 59 3.25 6.23 -6.45
N GLN A 60 2.24 5.39 -6.22
CA GLN A 60 2.14 4.04 -6.78
C GLN A 60 3.34 3.11 -6.47
N THR A 61 4.09 3.39 -5.41
CA THR A 61 5.35 2.70 -5.07
C THR A 61 5.26 2.08 -3.68
N CYS A 62 5.74 0.84 -3.55
CA CYS A 62 5.90 0.19 -2.25
C CYS A 62 7.04 0.86 -1.48
N THR A 63 6.77 1.50 -0.35
CA THR A 63 7.82 2.19 0.43
C THR A 63 8.81 1.25 1.14
N GLY A 64 8.55 -0.06 1.14
CA GLY A 64 9.45 -1.05 1.74
C GLY A 64 10.49 -1.65 0.80
N CYS A 65 10.25 -1.65 -0.51
CA CYS A 65 11.21 -2.14 -1.52
C CYS A 65 11.45 -1.15 -2.67
N HIS A 66 10.72 -0.04 -2.68
CA HIS A 66 10.82 1.04 -3.65
C HIS A 66 10.48 0.65 -5.10
N LEU A 67 9.86 -0.51 -5.31
CA LEU A 67 9.34 -0.90 -6.61
C LEU A 67 7.92 -0.40 -6.84
N ARG A 68 7.64 -0.02 -8.09
CA ARG A 68 6.33 0.45 -8.54
C ARG A 68 5.34 -0.70 -8.58
N LEU A 69 4.14 -0.46 -8.05
CA LEU A 69 3.07 -1.44 -7.96
C LEU A 69 2.13 -1.36 -9.19
N PRO A 70 1.48 -2.47 -9.59
CA PRO A 70 0.42 -2.42 -10.58
C PRO A 70 -0.71 -1.47 -10.17
N ILE A 71 -1.31 -0.76 -11.14
CA ILE A 71 -2.43 0.16 -10.88
C ILE A 71 -3.60 -0.59 -10.22
N ALA A 72 -3.87 -1.82 -10.65
CA ALA A 72 -4.92 -2.66 -10.08
C ALA A 72 -4.76 -2.86 -8.56
N VAL A 73 -3.52 -3.10 -8.09
CA VAL A 73 -3.22 -3.23 -6.65
C VAL A 73 -3.56 -1.94 -5.91
N VAL A 74 -3.17 -0.80 -6.46
CA VAL A 74 -3.48 0.50 -5.85
C VAL A 74 -4.98 0.77 -5.84
N MET A 75 -5.71 0.46 -6.91
CA MET A 75 -7.17 0.62 -6.96
C MET A 75 -7.88 -0.28 -5.94
N THR A 76 -7.43 -1.52 -5.76
CA THR A 76 -7.94 -2.41 -4.70
C THR A 76 -7.74 -1.81 -3.31
N LEU A 77 -6.60 -1.17 -3.05
CA LEU A 77 -6.35 -0.45 -1.80
C LEU A 77 -7.24 0.79 -1.64
N VAL A 78 -7.47 1.55 -2.72
CA VAL A 78 -8.40 2.71 -2.74
C VAL A 78 -9.80 2.26 -2.34
N HIS A 79 -10.30 1.19 -2.94
CA HIS A 79 -11.62 0.64 -2.64
C HIS A 79 -11.68 -0.06 -1.27
N GLY A 80 -10.54 -0.50 -0.74
CA GLY A 80 -10.45 -1.19 0.54
C GLY A 80 -11.17 -2.54 0.54
N THR A 81 -11.26 -3.17 -0.64
CA THR A 81 -12.01 -4.42 -0.88
C THR A 81 -11.21 -5.66 -0.50
N ASP A 82 -9.88 -5.58 -0.49
CA ASP A 82 -9.02 -6.74 -0.22
C ASP A 82 -7.69 -6.36 0.46
N LEU A 83 -7.02 -7.35 1.05
CA LEU A 83 -5.69 -7.25 1.64
C LEU A 83 -4.63 -7.50 0.58
N GLN A 84 -3.84 -6.48 0.26
CA GLN A 84 -2.81 -6.59 -0.77
C GLN A 84 -1.42 -6.79 -0.16
N LEU A 85 -0.65 -7.66 -0.81
CA LEU A 85 0.78 -7.87 -0.56
C LEU A 85 1.58 -7.28 -1.70
N CYS A 86 2.80 -6.81 -1.40
CA CYS A 86 3.75 -6.49 -2.44
C CYS A 86 4.32 -7.78 -3.03
N ASP A 87 4.13 -8.02 -4.33
CA ASP A 87 4.65 -9.21 -5.03
C ASP A 87 6.18 -9.33 -4.94
N SER A 88 6.89 -8.21 -4.82
CA SER A 88 8.36 -8.20 -4.80
C SER A 88 8.97 -8.46 -3.43
N CYS A 89 8.34 -8.00 -2.34
CA CYS A 89 8.94 -8.08 -1.01
C CYS A 89 8.06 -8.74 0.06
N GLY A 90 6.81 -9.07 -0.29
CA GLY A 90 5.85 -9.72 0.57
C GLY A 90 5.26 -8.85 1.67
N ARG A 91 5.53 -7.54 1.74
CA ARG A 91 4.93 -6.71 2.81
C ARG A 91 3.46 -6.43 2.55
N TYR A 92 2.66 -6.33 3.61
CA TYR A 92 1.31 -5.81 3.50
C TYR A 92 1.33 -4.36 3.05
N LEU A 93 0.38 -4.01 2.19
CA LEU A 93 0.25 -2.67 1.64
C LEU A 93 -0.98 -1.98 2.22
N TYR A 94 -0.83 -0.69 2.54
CA TYR A 94 -1.96 0.17 2.83
C TYR A 94 -1.79 1.51 2.11
N LEU A 95 -2.91 2.20 1.89
CA LEU A 95 -2.92 3.51 1.26
C LEU A 95 -3.36 4.56 2.28
N PRO A 96 -2.43 5.41 2.77
CA PRO A 96 -2.76 6.57 3.58
C PRO A 96 -3.72 7.54 2.87
N GLU A 97 -4.49 8.32 3.63
CA GLU A 97 -5.47 9.28 3.09
C GLU A 97 -4.81 10.38 2.25
N ASP A 98 -3.65 10.87 2.67
CA ASP A 98 -2.84 11.83 1.92
C ASP A 98 -2.28 11.21 0.63
N ALA A 99 -1.83 9.95 0.67
CA ALA A 99 -1.40 9.22 -0.52
C ALA A 99 -2.56 8.98 -1.52
N LEU A 100 -3.76 8.74 -1.01
CA LEU A 100 -4.97 8.60 -1.81
C LEU A 100 -5.29 9.91 -2.54
N ALA A 101 -5.25 11.04 -1.84
CA ALA A 101 -5.50 12.36 -2.44
C ALA A 101 -4.49 12.68 -3.56
N GLU A 102 -3.20 12.39 -3.33
CA GLU A 102 -2.16 12.51 -4.34
C GLU A 102 -2.44 11.65 -5.57
N PHE A 103 -2.75 10.37 -5.37
CA PHE A 103 -3.00 9.42 -6.45
C PHE A 103 -4.21 9.82 -7.30
N LEU A 104 -5.32 10.22 -6.66
CA LEU A 104 -6.52 10.67 -7.37
C LEU A 104 -6.24 11.93 -8.17
N SER A 105 -5.52 12.90 -7.59
CA SER A 105 -5.14 14.15 -8.28
C SER A 105 -4.27 13.89 -9.51
N GLN A 106 -3.30 12.98 -9.40
CA GLN A 106 -2.42 12.59 -10.52
C GLN A 106 -3.18 11.81 -11.61
N SER A 107 -4.09 10.93 -11.22
CA SER A 107 -4.90 10.15 -12.17
C SER A 107 -5.87 11.01 -12.99
N ALA A 108 -6.39 12.10 -12.40
CA ALA A 108 -7.21 13.08 -13.09
C ALA A 108 -6.40 13.88 -14.13
N GLN A 109 -5.13 14.20 -13.82
CA GLN A 109 -4.24 14.95 -14.72
C GLN A 109 -3.70 14.10 -15.88
N ALA A 110 -3.57 12.77 -15.71
CA ALA A 110 -3.11 11.88 -16.79
C ALA A 110 -4.09 11.78 -17.97
N LYS A 111 -5.40 11.97 -17.73
CA LYS A 111 -6.42 11.89 -18.78
C LYS A 111 -6.44 13.07 -19.76
N THR A 112 -5.67 14.14 -19.51
CA THR A 112 -5.63 15.32 -20.40
C THR A 112 -4.44 15.33 -21.36
N LYS A 113 -3.49 14.39 -21.27
CA LYS A 113 -2.25 14.40 -22.08
C LYS A 113 -2.15 13.35 -23.21
N ASP A 114 -3.12 12.44 -23.38
CA ASP A 114 -3.13 11.50 -24.51
C ASP A 114 -4.15 11.90 -25.60
N LYS A 115 -3.71 12.76 -26.54
CA LYS A 115 -4.25 12.79 -27.90
C LYS A 115 -3.11 12.37 -28.85
N PRO A 116 -3.12 11.15 -29.42
CA PRO A 116 -2.22 10.83 -30.52
C PRO A 116 -2.78 11.43 -31.80
N GLU A 117 -2.07 12.41 -32.35
CA GLU A 117 -2.34 13.04 -33.64
C GLU A 117 -2.08 12.03 -34.76
N LYS A 118 -3.15 11.48 -35.35
CA LYS A 118 -3.08 10.60 -36.52
C LYS A 118 -2.55 11.38 -37.72
N LYS A 119 -1.28 11.20 -38.10
CA LYS A 119 -0.79 11.54 -39.46
C LYS A 119 -0.98 10.32 -40.37
N LYS A 120 -1.95 10.39 -41.28
CA LYS A 120 -2.11 9.45 -42.40
C LYS A 120 -1.07 9.76 -43.50
N PRO A 121 -0.70 8.77 -44.33
CA PRO A 121 0.46 8.84 -45.22
C PRO A 121 0.13 9.66 -46.48
N SER A 122 1.06 10.51 -46.90
CA SER A 122 1.00 11.18 -48.19
C SER A 122 1.41 10.19 -49.29
N GLY A 123 0.43 9.58 -49.95
CA GLY A 123 0.61 9.02 -51.28
C GLY A 123 0.49 10.14 -52.31
N SER A 124 1.53 10.34 -53.12
CA SER A 124 1.51 11.18 -54.31
C SER A 124 0.81 10.45 -55.45
N PRO A 125 0.02 11.16 -56.26
CA PRO A 125 -0.05 10.84 -57.68
C PRO A 125 0.20 12.08 -58.56
N ASP A 126 1.09 11.87 -59.53
CA ASP A 126 1.42 12.63 -60.75
C ASP A 126 1.80 14.11 -60.66
#